data_AF-A0A9E3Y264-F1
#
_entry.id   AF-A0A9E3Y264-F1
#
_cell.length_a   1.000
_cell.length_b   1.000
_cell.length_c   1.000
_cell.angle_alpha   90.00
_cell.angle_beta   90.00
_cell.angle_gamma   90.00
#
_symmetry.space_group_name_H-M   'P 1'
#
loop_
_entity.id
_entity.type
_entity.pdbx_description
1 polymer ?
#
loop_
_entity_poly.entity_id
_entity_poly.type
_entity_poly.pdbx_seq_one_letter_code
_entity_poly.pdbx_strand_id
1 'polypeptide(L)'
;MSDLLVKLGGVELASIPSPSVNVWGIGPISLHIYGLCIALGVVAAVTISSRRWAARGGNPDDISTIAIWAVPAGVIGARLYHVATDWKLYRDDWVGALKITQGGLGIPGGIAAGVLVGWWVVRRNGWPVRDLLDVVAPAIPVAQAIGRLGNWFNQEVFGGPTSLPWGLQIDPENRPAGLEAYETFHPTFLYEAMWNLSLAGLIIWLDRRKILRRGELF
;
A
#
# COMPACT_ATOMS: atom_id res chain seq x y z
N MET A 1 -40.58 -9.63 25.13
CA MET A 1 -40.10 -10.99 24.77
C MET A 1 -39.91 -11.19 23.26
N SER A 2 -40.27 -10.20 22.43
CA SER A 2 -39.99 -10.12 20.98
C SER A 2 -38.58 -9.57 20.65
N ASP A 3 -38.07 -8.63 21.45
CA ASP A 3 -36.78 -7.97 21.18
C ASP A 3 -35.55 -8.83 21.52
N LEU A 4 -35.74 -9.92 22.27
CA LEU A 4 -34.68 -10.89 22.56
C LEU A 4 -34.56 -11.97 21.47
N LEU A 5 -35.64 -12.20 20.69
CA LEU A 5 -35.70 -13.24 19.66
C LEU A 5 -35.22 -12.77 18.28
N VAL A 6 -35.18 -11.46 18.03
CA VAL A 6 -34.56 -10.90 16.81
C VAL A 6 -33.03 -10.97 16.86
N LYS A 7 -32.43 -11.07 18.06
CA LYS A 7 -30.97 -11.25 18.23
C LYS A 7 -30.47 -12.68 17.95
N LEU A 8 -31.35 -13.61 17.59
CA LEU A 8 -31.00 -15.02 17.33
C LEU A 8 -31.30 -15.47 15.88
N GLY A 9 -31.22 -14.54 14.92
CA GLY A 9 -31.47 -14.80 13.49
C GLY A 9 -30.38 -14.32 12.52
N GLY A 10 -29.26 -13.78 13.02
CA GLY A 10 -28.13 -13.34 12.20
C GLY A 10 -26.85 -13.63 12.94
N VAL A 11 -26.12 -14.65 12.51
CA VAL A 11 -24.86 -15.04 13.10
C VAL A 11 -23.82 -13.93 12.81
N GLU A 12 -23.62 -13.00 13.75
CA GLU A 12 -22.45 -12.10 13.83
C GLU A 12 -21.16 -12.86 14.25
N LEU A 13 -20.95 -14.10 13.80
CA LEU A 13 -19.81 -14.91 14.25
C LEU A 13 -18.58 -14.85 13.32
N ALA A 14 -18.62 -14.09 12.22
CA ALA A 14 -17.54 -14.10 11.23
C ALA A 14 -17.17 -12.74 10.61
N SER A 15 -17.82 -11.64 11.01
CA SER A 15 -17.49 -10.31 10.47
C SER A 15 -16.10 -9.89 10.89
N ILE A 16 -15.39 -9.23 9.98
CA ILE A 16 -14.05 -8.72 10.26
C ILE A 16 -14.22 -7.41 11.03
N PRO A 17 -13.71 -7.30 12.27
CA PRO A 17 -13.83 -6.07 13.03
C PRO A 17 -12.93 -4.98 12.46
N SER A 18 -13.33 -3.73 12.64
CA SER A 18 -12.44 -2.60 12.46
C SER A 18 -11.48 -2.49 13.65
N PRO A 19 -10.18 -2.22 13.42
CA PRO A 19 -9.25 -1.98 14.52
C PRO A 19 -9.64 -0.71 15.29
N SER A 20 -9.64 -0.80 16.62
CA SER A 20 -9.96 0.33 17.51
C SER A 20 -8.84 1.37 17.65
N VAL A 21 -7.67 1.09 17.08
CA VAL A 21 -6.49 1.96 17.14
C VAL A 21 -5.89 2.08 15.75
N ASN A 22 -5.75 3.31 15.26
CA ASN A 22 -5.10 3.64 13.98
C ASN A 22 -3.85 4.53 14.14
N VAL A 23 -3.66 5.14 15.32
CA VAL A 23 -2.55 6.04 15.65
C VAL A 23 -1.98 5.72 17.03
N TRP A 24 -0.66 5.68 17.12
CA TRP A 24 0.08 5.61 18.39
C TRP A 24 0.78 6.94 18.66
N GLY A 25 0.50 7.54 19.81
CA GLY A 25 1.25 8.70 20.30
C GLY A 25 2.54 8.27 20.96
N ILE A 26 3.68 8.63 20.36
CA ILE A 26 5.02 8.42 20.94
C ILE A 26 5.62 9.80 21.19
N GLY A 27 5.33 10.37 22.38
CA GLY A 27 5.71 11.74 22.72
C GLY A 27 5.07 12.75 21.76
N PRO A 28 5.83 13.69 21.14
CA PRO A 28 5.28 14.67 20.20
C PRO A 28 4.97 14.11 18.81
N ILE A 29 5.21 12.82 18.57
CA ILE A 29 5.06 12.18 17.25
C ILE A 29 3.86 11.24 17.26
N SER A 30 2.95 11.43 16.30
CA SER A 30 1.83 10.53 16.02
C SER A 30 2.22 9.52 14.94
N LEU A 31 2.46 8.28 15.33
CA LEU A 31 2.74 7.18 14.42
C LEU A 31 1.42 6.58 13.91
N HIS A 32 1.13 6.82 12.63
CA HIS A 32 -0.03 6.23 11.97
C HIS A 32 0.29 4.81 11.52
N ILE A 33 -0.56 3.84 11.87
CA ILE A 33 -0.36 2.42 11.48
C ILE A 33 -0.34 2.28 9.97
N TYR A 34 -1.14 3.08 9.25
CA TYR A 34 -1.09 3.16 7.79
C TYR A 34 0.32 3.44 7.25
N GLY A 35 1.00 4.44 7.83
CA GLY A 35 2.38 4.77 7.46
C GLY A 35 3.37 3.66 7.79
N LEU A 36 3.16 2.96 8.91
CA LEU A 36 3.95 1.79 9.28
C LEU A 36 3.76 0.63 8.28
N CYS A 37 2.52 0.37 7.84
CA CYS A 37 2.23 -0.63 6.81
C CYS A 37 2.93 -0.29 5.49
N ILE A 38 2.93 0.98 5.07
CA ILE A 38 3.70 1.40 3.87
C ILE A 38 5.19 1.14 4.05
N ALA A 39 5.77 1.53 5.19
CA ALA A 39 7.19 1.31 5.48
C ALA A 39 7.54 -0.19 5.47
N LEU A 40 6.71 -1.03 6.06
CA LEU A 40 6.87 -2.48 6.03
C LEU A 40 6.73 -3.04 4.61
N GLY A 41 5.83 -2.49 3.79
CA GLY A 41 5.71 -2.82 2.37
C GLY A 41 6.99 -2.53 1.60
N VAL A 42 7.62 -1.37 1.83
CA VAL A 42 8.92 -1.01 1.24
C VAL A 42 10.01 -1.98 1.69
N VAL A 43 10.11 -2.27 2.99
CA VAL A 43 11.09 -3.23 3.53
C VAL A 43 10.91 -4.61 2.92
N ALA A 44 9.66 -5.09 2.80
CA ALA A 44 9.36 -6.35 2.14
C ALA A 44 9.78 -6.34 0.67
N ALA A 45 9.48 -5.26 -0.06
CA ALA A 45 9.86 -5.15 -1.46
C ALA A 45 11.37 -5.17 -1.67
N VAL A 46 12.12 -4.42 -0.87
CA VAL A 46 13.59 -4.41 -0.88
C VAL A 46 14.13 -5.80 -0.55
N THR A 47 13.65 -6.43 0.52
CA THR A 47 14.12 -7.76 0.96
C THR A 47 13.88 -8.83 -0.12
N ILE A 48 12.69 -8.86 -0.71
CA ILE A 48 12.34 -9.82 -1.78
C ILE A 48 13.21 -9.56 -3.02
N SER A 49 13.33 -8.30 -3.42
CA SER A 49 14.08 -7.91 -4.62
C SER A 49 15.58 -8.18 -4.44
N SER A 50 16.18 -7.83 -3.30
CA SER A 50 17.59 -8.12 -2.99
C SER A 50 17.89 -9.62 -3.07
N ARG A 51 17.03 -10.47 -2.48
CA ARG A 51 17.20 -11.93 -2.55
C ARG A 51 17.11 -12.45 -3.98
N ARG A 52 16.16 -11.94 -4.77
CA ARG A 52 15.98 -12.33 -6.18
C ARG A 52 17.12 -11.82 -7.06
N TRP A 53 17.64 -10.63 -6.79
CA TRP A 53 18.77 -10.06 -7.51
C TRP A 53 20.06 -10.84 -7.24
N ALA A 54 20.32 -11.16 -5.97
CA ALA A 54 21.43 -12.02 -5.57
C ALA A 54 21.36 -13.41 -6.23
N ALA A 55 20.17 -14.02 -6.29
CA ALA A 55 19.96 -15.30 -6.97
C ALA A 55 20.23 -15.25 -8.49
N ARG A 56 20.22 -14.06 -9.10
CA ARG A 56 20.55 -13.84 -10.52
C ARG A 56 22.03 -13.46 -10.74
N GLY A 57 22.82 -13.34 -9.67
CA GLY A 57 24.24 -12.99 -9.68
C GLY A 57 24.54 -11.50 -9.45
N GLY A 58 23.52 -10.70 -9.13
CA GLY A 58 23.69 -9.28 -8.81
C GLY A 58 24.08 -9.03 -7.35
N ASN A 59 24.55 -7.82 -7.04
CA ASN A 59 24.83 -7.44 -5.65
C ASN A 59 23.52 -6.99 -4.96
N PRO A 60 23.06 -7.65 -3.88
CA PRO A 60 21.83 -7.26 -3.19
C PRO A 60 21.80 -5.81 -2.68
N ASP A 61 22.96 -5.17 -2.49
CA ASP A 61 23.07 -3.75 -2.12
C ASP A 61 22.66 -2.80 -3.25
N ASP A 62 22.64 -3.27 -4.51
CA ASP A 62 22.16 -2.48 -5.65
C ASP A 62 20.68 -2.10 -5.47
N ILE A 63 19.87 -3.04 -4.96
CA ILE A 63 18.45 -2.81 -4.67
C ILE A 63 18.27 -1.81 -3.54
N SER A 64 19.07 -1.92 -2.47
CA SER A 64 19.08 -0.96 -1.37
C SER A 64 19.47 0.43 -1.87
N THR A 65 20.46 0.51 -2.76
CA THR A 65 20.89 1.76 -3.41
C THR A 65 19.74 2.37 -4.20
N ILE A 66 19.02 1.59 -5.01
CA ILE A 66 17.83 2.09 -5.73
C ILE A 66 16.79 2.63 -4.74
N ALA A 67 16.49 1.88 -3.67
CA ALA A 67 15.46 2.26 -2.70
C ALA A 67 15.81 3.54 -1.93
N ILE A 68 17.08 3.73 -1.53
CA ILE A 68 17.57 4.92 -0.83
C ILE A 68 17.30 6.20 -1.64
N TRP A 69 17.32 6.13 -2.97
CA TRP A 69 17.03 7.27 -3.83
C TRP A 69 15.55 7.35 -4.23
N ALA A 70 14.95 6.22 -4.60
CA ALA A 70 13.58 6.18 -5.13
C ALA A 70 12.52 6.47 -4.06
N VAL A 71 12.69 6.00 -2.83
CA VAL A 71 11.69 6.17 -1.76
C VAL A 71 11.59 7.64 -1.33
N PRO A 72 12.68 8.36 -1.00
CA PRO A 72 12.59 9.79 -0.70
C PRO A 72 12.08 10.61 -1.89
N ALA A 73 12.51 10.29 -3.11
CA ALA A 73 11.98 10.93 -4.32
C ALA A 73 10.47 10.73 -4.46
N GLY A 74 9.96 9.54 -4.14
CA GLY A 74 8.53 9.26 -4.12
C GLY A 74 7.79 10.09 -3.07
N VAL A 75 8.31 10.23 -1.86
CA VAL A 75 7.68 11.09 -0.83
C VAL A 75 7.63 12.55 -1.29
N ILE A 76 8.73 13.06 -1.86
CA ILE A 76 8.81 14.42 -2.40
C ILE A 76 7.82 14.60 -3.55
N GLY A 77 7.83 13.68 -4.52
CA GLY A 77 6.92 13.72 -5.67
C GLY A 77 5.46 13.65 -5.28
N ALA A 78 5.12 12.83 -4.28
CA ALA A 78 3.76 12.73 -3.77
C ALA A 78 3.30 14.06 -3.16
N ARG A 79 4.18 14.75 -2.43
CA ARG A 79 3.86 16.07 -1.88
C ARG A 79 3.70 17.10 -2.99
N LEU A 80 4.64 17.16 -3.94
CA LEU A 80 4.59 18.11 -5.05
C LEU A 80 3.30 17.95 -5.87
N TYR A 81 2.88 16.71 -6.12
CA TYR A 81 1.65 16.44 -6.84
C TYR A 81 0.43 16.94 -6.08
N HIS A 82 0.32 16.67 -4.77
CA HIS A 82 -0.79 17.16 -3.96
C HIS A 82 -0.83 18.70 -3.92
N VAL A 83 0.32 19.34 -3.76
CA VAL A 83 0.42 20.81 -3.80
C VAL A 83 0.01 21.36 -5.16
N ALA A 84 0.33 20.69 -6.25
CA ALA A 84 -0.08 21.10 -7.59
C ALA A 84 -1.59 20.93 -7.83
N THR A 85 -2.19 19.83 -7.37
CA THR A 85 -3.63 19.57 -7.56
C THR A 85 -4.50 20.40 -6.63
N ASP A 86 -4.05 20.60 -5.39
CA ASP A 86 -4.81 21.27 -4.34
C ASP A 86 -4.21 22.63 -3.96
N TRP A 87 -3.54 23.29 -4.91
CA TRP A 87 -2.79 24.55 -4.71
C TRP A 87 -3.59 25.66 -4.02
N LYS A 88 -4.92 25.65 -4.17
CA LYS A 88 -5.81 26.63 -3.53
C LYS A 88 -5.75 26.55 -2.01
N LEU A 89 -5.46 25.38 -1.42
CA LEU A 89 -5.29 25.19 0.02
C LEU A 89 -4.07 25.94 0.59
N TYR A 90 -3.09 26.26 -0.26
CA TYR A 90 -1.81 26.84 0.17
C TYR A 90 -1.64 28.32 -0.20
N ARG A 91 -2.68 28.94 -0.76
CA ARG A 91 -2.62 30.32 -1.26
C ARG A 91 -2.16 31.32 -0.19
N ASP A 92 -2.57 31.08 1.05
CA ASP A 92 -2.33 31.98 2.19
C ASP A 92 -1.20 31.47 3.12
N ASP A 93 -0.70 30.24 2.92
CA ASP A 93 0.46 29.67 3.65
C ASP A 93 1.25 28.69 2.76
N TRP A 94 2.17 29.23 1.96
CA TRP A 94 3.08 28.43 1.12
C TRP A 94 4.10 27.63 1.94
N VAL A 95 4.39 28.01 3.20
CA VAL A 95 5.28 27.22 4.07
C VAL A 95 4.55 25.95 4.52
N GLY A 96 3.24 26.01 4.69
CA GLY A 96 2.35 24.85 4.88
C GLY A 96 2.48 23.81 3.77
N ALA A 97 2.75 24.21 2.53
CA ALA A 97 2.96 23.29 1.42
C ALA A 97 4.18 22.37 1.60
N LEU A 98 5.13 22.70 2.48
CA LEU A 98 6.29 21.85 2.79
C LEU A 98 6.06 20.87 3.95
N LYS A 99 4.97 21.05 4.71
CA LYS A 99 4.67 20.24 5.91
C LYS A 99 4.11 18.87 5.52
N ILE A 100 5.01 17.94 5.18
CA ILE A 100 4.67 16.54 4.86
C ILE A 100 4.00 15.79 6.02
N THR A 101 4.21 16.24 7.25
CA THR A 101 3.66 15.63 8.47
C THR A 101 2.18 15.91 8.68
N GLN A 102 1.60 16.86 7.94
CA GLN A 102 0.18 17.21 8.02
C GLN A 102 -0.71 16.39 7.05
N GLY A 103 -0.17 15.32 6.47
CA GLY A 103 -0.83 14.57 5.42
C GLY A 103 -0.75 15.25 4.06
N GLY A 104 -1.60 14.84 3.11
CA GLY A 104 -1.63 15.42 1.76
C GLY A 104 -0.47 14.93 0.88
N LEU A 105 -0.51 13.65 0.54
CA LEU A 105 0.46 12.98 -0.35
C LEU A 105 -0.30 12.31 -1.50
N GLY A 106 -0.05 12.77 -2.73
CA GLY A 106 -0.67 12.21 -3.92
C GLY A 106 0.11 11.02 -4.45
N ILE A 107 -0.51 9.83 -4.44
CA ILE A 107 0.08 8.58 -4.96
C ILE A 107 0.66 8.75 -6.39
N PRO A 108 -0.01 9.40 -7.36
CA PRO A 108 0.52 9.53 -8.72
C PRO A 108 1.88 10.24 -8.78
N GLY A 109 2.05 11.32 -8.00
CA GLY A 109 3.32 12.02 -7.90
C GLY A 109 4.44 11.17 -7.32
N GLY A 110 4.11 10.36 -6.31
CA GLY A 110 5.08 9.48 -5.67
C GLY A 110 5.53 8.35 -6.57
N ILE A 111 4.60 7.73 -7.32
CA ILE A 111 4.94 6.71 -8.32
C ILE A 111 5.82 7.34 -9.41
N ALA A 112 5.43 8.49 -9.97
CA ALA A 112 6.16 9.13 -11.05
C ALA A 112 7.60 9.48 -10.64
N ALA A 113 7.79 10.18 -9.51
CA ALA A 113 9.10 10.58 -9.04
C ALA A 113 9.97 9.39 -8.61
N GLY A 114 9.39 8.43 -7.89
CA GLY A 114 10.10 7.23 -7.44
C GLY A 114 10.59 6.38 -8.61
N VAL A 115 9.74 6.16 -9.62
CA VAL A 115 10.11 5.43 -10.85
C VAL A 115 11.18 6.17 -11.64
N LEU A 116 11.03 7.49 -11.83
CA LEU A 116 12.02 8.30 -12.56
C LEU A 116 13.40 8.23 -11.92
N VAL A 117 13.47 8.43 -10.60
CA VAL A 117 14.74 8.42 -9.87
C VAL A 117 15.31 7.01 -9.80
N GLY A 118 14.50 5.99 -9.55
CA GLY A 118 14.95 4.59 -9.57
C GLY A 118 15.53 4.21 -10.93
N TRP A 119 14.83 4.54 -12.02
CA TRP A 119 15.31 4.32 -13.38
C TRP A 119 16.62 5.07 -13.68
N TRP A 120 16.74 6.32 -13.23
CA TRP A 120 17.98 7.09 -13.36
C TRP A 120 19.14 6.43 -12.61
N VAL A 121 18.93 5.93 -11.38
CA VAL A 121 19.95 5.20 -10.61
C VAL A 121 20.38 3.94 -11.35
N VAL A 122 19.42 3.15 -11.85
CA VAL A 122 19.72 1.93 -12.61
C VAL A 122 20.56 2.23 -13.86
N ARG A 123 20.16 3.25 -14.64
CA ARG A 123 20.87 3.70 -15.84
C ARG A 123 22.27 4.18 -15.53
N ARG A 124 22.42 4.99 -14.47
CA ARG A 124 23.71 5.56 -14.06
C ARG A 124 24.73 4.51 -13.66
N ASN A 125 24.28 3.41 -13.05
CA ASN A 125 25.14 2.31 -12.62
C ASN A 125 25.35 1.23 -13.69
N GLY A 126 24.75 1.38 -14.88
CA GLY A 126 24.90 0.41 -15.98
C GLY A 126 24.24 -0.94 -15.73
N TRP A 127 23.30 -1.03 -14.77
CA TRP A 127 22.62 -2.28 -14.47
C TRP A 127 21.55 -2.62 -15.52
N PRO A 128 21.31 -3.92 -15.81
CA PRO A 128 20.32 -4.34 -16.78
C PRO A 128 18.90 -4.04 -16.30
N VAL A 129 18.30 -2.99 -16.87
CA VAL A 129 16.96 -2.49 -16.48
C VAL A 129 15.90 -3.60 -16.50
N ARG A 130 15.87 -4.42 -17.55
CA ARG A 130 14.85 -5.48 -17.70
C ARG A 130 14.98 -6.55 -16.62
N ASP A 131 16.20 -6.99 -16.32
CA ASP A 131 16.45 -7.98 -15.28
C ASP A 131 16.06 -7.45 -13.90
N LEU A 132 16.27 -6.16 -13.64
CA LEU A 132 15.84 -5.52 -12.39
C LEU A 132 14.31 -5.37 -12.32
N LEU A 133 13.64 -5.06 -13.43
CA LEU A 133 12.18 -5.03 -13.49
C LEU A 133 11.60 -6.40 -13.16
N ASP A 134 12.10 -7.48 -13.78
CA ASP A 134 11.70 -8.86 -13.45
C ASP A 134 11.92 -9.23 -11.98
N VAL A 135 13.00 -8.71 -11.38
CA VAL A 135 13.35 -8.96 -9.98
C VAL A 135 12.34 -8.31 -9.05
N VAL A 136 11.98 -7.05 -9.36
CA VAL A 136 11.05 -6.24 -8.57
C VAL A 136 9.59 -6.63 -8.83
N ALA A 137 9.28 -7.26 -9.97
CA ALA A 137 7.92 -7.64 -10.39
C ALA A 137 7.06 -8.28 -9.29
N PRO A 138 7.49 -9.37 -8.61
CA PRO A 138 6.68 -9.98 -7.56
C PRO A 138 6.73 -9.21 -6.23
N ALA A 139 7.70 -8.31 -6.04
CA ALA A 139 7.83 -7.52 -4.81
C ALA A 139 6.76 -6.42 -4.72
N ILE A 140 6.37 -5.83 -5.85
CA ILE A 140 5.34 -4.78 -5.93
C ILE A 140 3.99 -5.23 -5.36
N PRO A 141 3.38 -6.34 -5.82
CA PRO A 141 2.10 -6.78 -5.27
C PRO A 141 2.21 -7.21 -3.80
N VAL A 142 3.34 -7.75 -3.34
CA VAL A 142 3.53 -8.03 -1.90
C VAL A 142 3.50 -6.74 -1.09
N ALA A 143 4.21 -5.70 -1.52
CA ALA A 143 4.16 -4.39 -0.86
C ALA A 143 2.75 -3.81 -0.86
N GLN A 144 2.01 -3.95 -1.97
CA GLN A 144 0.63 -3.51 -2.07
C GLN A 144 -0.30 -4.27 -1.11
N ALA A 145 -0.13 -5.58 -0.97
CA ALA A 145 -0.90 -6.38 -0.02
C ALA A 145 -0.67 -5.94 1.44
N ILE A 146 0.58 -5.61 1.79
CA ILE A 146 0.91 -5.06 3.12
C ILE A 146 0.29 -3.66 3.27
N GLY A 147 0.34 -2.83 2.24
CA GLY A 147 -0.29 -1.50 2.22
C GLY A 147 -1.81 -1.57 2.45
N ARG A 148 -2.49 -2.58 1.90
CA ARG A 148 -3.93 -2.81 2.11
C ARG A 148 -4.30 -3.07 3.58
N LEU A 149 -3.39 -3.65 4.37
CA LEU A 149 -3.60 -3.74 5.82
C LEU A 149 -3.67 -2.35 6.46
N GLY A 150 -2.91 -1.38 5.97
CA GLY A 150 -3.01 0.01 6.38
C GLY A 150 -4.42 0.58 6.15
N ASN A 151 -5.02 0.31 4.99
CA ASN A 151 -6.39 0.77 4.69
C ASN A 151 -7.42 0.15 5.66
N TRP A 152 -7.22 -1.11 6.08
CA TRP A 152 -8.06 -1.74 7.10
C TRP A 152 -7.94 -1.04 8.46
N PHE A 153 -6.72 -0.72 8.92
CA PHE A 153 -6.52 0.08 10.13
C PHE A 153 -7.10 1.49 10.02
N ASN A 154 -7.05 2.10 8.83
CA ASN A 154 -7.59 3.43 8.60
C ASN A 154 -9.09 3.43 8.26
N GLN A 155 -9.72 2.25 8.22
CA GLN A 155 -11.13 2.04 7.85
C GLN A 155 -11.50 2.77 6.55
N GLU A 156 -10.70 2.58 5.51
CA GLU A 156 -10.90 3.20 4.20
C GLU A 156 -10.75 2.19 3.07
N VAL A 157 -11.16 2.57 1.85
CA VAL A 157 -11.05 1.71 0.66
C VAL A 157 -11.72 0.33 0.88
N PHE A 158 -12.91 0.36 1.49
CA PHE A 158 -13.85 -0.76 1.56
C PHE A 158 -14.89 -0.69 0.42
N GLY A 159 -15.58 -1.81 0.16
CA GLY A 159 -16.57 -1.90 -0.92
C GLY A 159 -17.97 -1.45 -0.51
N GLY A 160 -18.98 -1.81 -1.30
CA GLY A 160 -20.38 -1.51 -0.96
C GLY A 160 -20.89 -2.27 0.27
N PRO A 161 -22.07 -1.89 0.81
CA PRO A 161 -22.71 -2.61 1.91
C PRO A 161 -22.90 -4.09 1.57
N THR A 162 -22.75 -4.95 2.57
CA THR A 162 -22.87 -6.40 2.36
C THR A 162 -23.51 -7.08 3.56
N SER A 163 -24.25 -8.17 3.31
CA SER A 163 -24.80 -9.04 4.35
C SER A 163 -24.03 -10.36 4.49
N LEU A 164 -22.89 -10.48 3.81
CA LEU A 164 -22.05 -11.68 3.84
C LEU A 164 -21.42 -11.87 5.23
N PRO A 165 -21.21 -13.13 5.66
CA PRO A 165 -20.73 -13.39 7.02
C PRO A 165 -19.31 -12.89 7.27
N TRP A 166 -18.51 -12.64 6.23
CA TRP A 166 -17.16 -12.04 6.32
C TRP A 166 -17.15 -10.53 6.03
N GLY A 167 -18.29 -9.84 6.18
CA GLY A 167 -18.36 -8.39 6.03
C GLY A 167 -17.38 -7.66 6.95
N LEU A 168 -16.77 -6.58 6.47
CA LEU A 168 -15.95 -5.66 7.25
C LEU A 168 -16.86 -4.69 7.99
N GLN A 169 -16.76 -4.67 9.31
CA GLN A 169 -17.40 -3.66 10.14
C GLN A 169 -16.71 -2.31 9.94
N ILE A 170 -17.47 -1.23 9.81
CA ILE A 170 -16.94 0.14 9.75
C ILE A 170 -17.56 0.97 10.86
N ASP A 171 -16.72 1.68 11.60
CA ASP A 171 -17.15 2.52 12.72
C ASP A 171 -18.05 3.66 12.21
N PRO A 172 -19.07 4.08 12.97
CA PRO A 172 -20.06 5.07 12.53
C PRO A 172 -19.46 6.35 11.95
N GLU A 173 -18.34 6.82 12.50
CA GLU A 173 -17.63 8.03 12.08
C GLU A 173 -16.93 7.92 10.72
N ASN A 174 -16.61 6.69 10.28
CA ASN A 174 -15.91 6.41 9.03
C ASN A 174 -16.87 5.93 7.92
N ARG A 175 -18.19 5.88 8.19
CA ARG A 175 -19.19 5.47 7.20
C ARG A 175 -19.41 6.59 6.17
N PRO A 176 -19.51 6.27 4.87
CA PRO A 176 -19.75 7.29 3.84
C PRO A 176 -21.14 7.90 3.99
N ALA A 177 -21.28 9.17 3.60
CA ALA A 177 -22.55 9.86 3.59
C ALA A 177 -23.60 9.09 2.75
N GLY A 178 -24.78 8.88 3.33
CA GLY A 178 -25.88 8.11 2.73
C GLY A 178 -25.81 6.59 2.96
N LEU A 179 -24.78 6.08 3.65
CA LEU A 179 -24.61 4.67 4.00
C LEU A 179 -24.45 4.44 5.51
N GLU A 180 -24.83 5.42 6.34
CA GLU A 180 -24.63 5.42 7.80
C GLU A 180 -25.39 4.28 8.49
N ALA A 181 -26.51 3.86 7.91
CA ALA A 181 -27.36 2.77 8.39
C ALA A 181 -26.74 1.37 8.22
N TYR A 182 -25.70 1.24 7.39
CA TYR A 182 -25.03 -0.04 7.16
C TYR A 182 -23.82 -0.18 8.08
N GLU A 183 -23.76 -1.30 8.81
CA GLU A 183 -22.65 -1.58 9.71
C GLU A 183 -21.52 -2.36 9.04
N THR A 184 -21.83 -3.11 7.98
CA THR A 184 -20.90 -4.02 7.30
C THR A 184 -20.80 -3.76 5.80
N PHE A 185 -19.57 -3.83 5.31
CA PHE A 185 -19.18 -3.54 3.93
C PHE A 185 -18.29 -4.65 3.37
N HIS A 186 -18.18 -4.75 2.05
CA HIS A 186 -17.24 -5.70 1.46
C HIS A 186 -15.78 -5.38 1.87
N PRO A 187 -15.01 -6.33 2.45
CA PRO A 187 -13.60 -6.15 2.79
C PRO A 187 -12.71 -6.12 1.54
N THR A 188 -12.84 -5.09 0.70
CA THR A 188 -12.04 -4.97 -0.54
C THR A 188 -10.55 -4.90 -0.24
N PHE A 189 -10.12 -4.32 0.89
CA PHE A 189 -8.72 -4.40 1.32
C PHE A 189 -8.20 -5.86 1.36
N LEU A 190 -9.01 -6.79 1.87
CA LEU A 190 -8.65 -8.20 2.00
C LEU A 190 -8.68 -8.89 0.64
N TYR A 191 -9.72 -8.64 -0.16
CA TYR A 191 -9.83 -9.19 -1.51
C TYR A 191 -8.62 -8.78 -2.36
N GLU A 192 -8.25 -7.51 -2.29
CA GLU A 192 -7.10 -6.98 -2.99
C GLU A 192 -5.78 -7.50 -2.43
N ALA A 193 -5.63 -7.62 -1.10
CA ALA A 193 -4.43 -8.21 -0.50
C ALA A 193 -4.23 -9.66 -0.96
N MET A 194 -5.30 -10.46 -0.95
CA MET A 194 -5.27 -11.85 -1.43
C MET A 194 -4.96 -11.95 -2.92
N TRP A 195 -5.57 -11.09 -3.74
CA TRP A 195 -5.29 -11.01 -5.17
C TRP A 195 -3.82 -10.68 -5.43
N ASN A 196 -3.30 -9.67 -4.74
CA ASN A 196 -1.90 -9.26 -4.86
C ASN A 196 -0.94 -10.39 -4.45
N LEU A 197 -1.18 -11.07 -3.33
CA LEU A 197 -0.34 -12.19 -2.90
C LEU A 197 -0.40 -13.36 -3.89
N SER A 198 -1.58 -13.62 -4.45
CA SER A 198 -1.78 -14.66 -5.48
C SER A 198 -1.05 -14.30 -6.78
N LEU A 199 -1.10 -13.03 -7.20
CA LEU A 199 -0.35 -12.51 -8.34
C LEU A 199 1.17 -12.62 -8.11
N ALA A 200 1.66 -12.23 -6.93
CA ALA A 200 3.06 -12.39 -6.55
C ALA A 200 3.51 -13.86 -6.63
N GLY A 201 2.69 -14.76 -6.09
CA GLY A 201 2.91 -16.21 -6.14
C GLY A 201 2.94 -16.74 -7.57
N LEU A 202 2.03 -16.29 -8.43
CA LEU A 202 1.98 -16.65 -9.84
C LEU A 202 3.23 -16.19 -10.59
N ILE A 203 3.65 -14.94 -10.39
CA ILE A 203 4.87 -14.39 -11.00
C ILE A 203 6.11 -15.22 -10.60
N ILE A 204 6.26 -15.50 -9.30
CA ILE A 204 7.37 -16.32 -8.79
C ILE A 204 7.31 -17.73 -9.36
N TRP A 205 6.11 -18.32 -9.47
CA TRP A 205 5.93 -19.65 -10.03
C TRP A 205 6.31 -19.70 -11.52
N LEU A 206 5.87 -18.73 -12.33
CA LEU A 206 6.21 -18.62 -13.74
C LEU A 206 7.72 -18.46 -13.96
N ASP A 207 8.36 -17.59 -13.18
CA ASP A 207 9.81 -17.34 -13.20
C ASP A 207 10.59 -18.63 -12.83
N ARG A 208 10.16 -19.35 -11.80
CA ARG A 208 10.78 -20.63 -11.38
C ARG A 208 10.63 -21.73 -12.41
N ARG A 209 9.53 -21.76 -13.15
CA ARG A 209 9.30 -22.71 -14.24
C ARG A 209 10.14 -22.40 -15.48
N LYS A 210 10.88 -21.28 -15.51
CA LYS A 210 11.64 -20.81 -16.67
C LYS A 210 10.78 -20.71 -17.94
N ILE A 211 9.50 -20.43 -17.76
CA ILE A 211 8.56 -20.21 -18.87
C ILE A 211 8.96 -18.94 -19.62
N LEU A 212 9.48 -17.96 -18.90
CA LEU A 212 9.96 -16.68 -19.41
C LEU A 212 11.50 -16.61 -19.31
N ARG A 213 12.15 -16.03 -20.32
CA ARG A 213 13.58 -15.72 -20.28
C ARG A 213 13.82 -14.49 -19.40
N ARG A 214 15.10 -14.23 -19.09
CA ARG A 214 15.49 -13.02 -18.35
C ARG A 214 15.08 -11.77 -19.12
N GLY A 215 14.41 -10.86 -18.45
CA GLY A 215 13.91 -9.61 -19.00
C GLY A 215 12.66 -9.77 -19.86
N GLU A 216 11.85 -10.82 -19.63
CA GLU A 216 10.58 -11.07 -20.31
C GLU A 216 9.35 -11.02 -19.37
N LEU A 217 9.52 -10.81 -18.05
CA LEU A 217 8.37 -10.49 -17.19
C LEU A 217 7.87 -9.06 -17.44
N PHE A 218 8.73 -8.19 -17.98
CA PHE A 218 8.43 -6.82 -18.41
C PHE A 218 9.12 -6.46 -19.73
#